data_AF-A0A8H7CTT2-F1
#
_entry.id   AF-A0A8H7CTT2-F1
#
_cell.length_a   1.000
_cell.length_b   1.000
_cell.length_c   1.000
_cell.angle_alpha   90.00
_cell.angle_beta   90.00
_cell.angle_gamma   90.00
#
_symmetry.space_group_name_H-M   'P 1'
#
loop_
_entity.id
_entity.type
_entity.pdbx_description
1 polymer ?
#
loop_
_entity_poly.entity_id
_entity_poly.type
_entity_poly.pdbx_seq_one_letter_code
_entity_poly.pdbx_strand_id
1 'polypeptide(L)'
;MASAAIRPIKDSDEKLVRFMVAKANMESLAAANRQGAFLSFARKQPPNVLQPIITHCYLQPLPGFATIFVPLMFAIDWINRPYFENLTQDALRAPDMRGNIKEHYEKSPASGFFIVEYDEKFVGLIAIDASIENDVSTKHSPNFILVEYKCLSFANHVGVSNLFLLLQSSIAQSSIAILCQLLEDASSHALLFCLLHPSLLSLQGTDVQVYDLLDNVPGYNDNYEDPRRRIHSAVENAPAGPLDFVVDSVDTLASDIGSIAETYKFLSELLSLIRARSSPSRLIVHALSPSALLPLLCQPGFSPSLTHVISHPPALLRHLSTEYLILPPPLSPEAKFWGIFLPVSERVHESERLIFGAEGEGTGDGDELVIETVVDPTQNVSFNLNLTASQQNSRAQVPLPYVHEGRPLEKQPPTAAAIFYDPDSADDIDDDDPDEDLDI
;
A
#
# COMPACT_ATOMS: atom_id res chain seq x y z
N MET A 1 6.76 -5.98 24.06
CA MET A 1 6.58 -5.12 22.87
C MET A 1 7.31 -5.82 21.76
N ALA A 2 6.62 -6.17 20.69
CA ALA A 2 7.28 -6.76 19.55
C ALA A 2 8.12 -5.68 18.86
N SER A 3 9.37 -5.98 18.48
CA SER A 3 10.27 -4.99 17.89
C SER A 3 10.80 -5.49 16.55
N ALA A 4 10.55 -4.70 15.50
CA ALA A 4 11.28 -4.82 14.25
C ALA A 4 12.67 -4.22 14.42
N ALA A 5 13.69 -4.85 13.85
CA ALA A 5 15.06 -4.36 13.86
C ALA A 5 15.73 -4.64 12.52
N ILE A 6 16.44 -3.65 11.99
CA ILE A 6 17.33 -3.82 10.84
C ILE A 6 18.75 -3.75 11.40
N ARG A 7 19.55 -4.78 11.13
CA ARG A 7 20.95 -4.84 11.59
C ARG A 7 21.90 -5.22 10.46
N PRO A 8 23.16 -4.76 10.50
CA PRO A 8 24.17 -5.22 9.55
C PRO A 8 24.41 -6.72 9.67
N ILE A 9 24.81 -7.33 8.55
CA ILE A 9 25.20 -8.73 8.48
C ILE A 9 26.38 -9.02 9.42
N LYS A 10 26.33 -10.14 10.14
CA LYS A 10 27.44 -10.68 10.92
C LYS A 10 28.03 -11.87 10.16
N ASP A 11 29.29 -12.21 10.44
CA ASP A 11 29.95 -13.37 9.81
C ASP A 11 29.21 -14.69 10.09
N SER A 12 28.48 -14.77 11.20
CA SER A 12 27.61 -15.92 11.53
C SER A 12 26.42 -16.09 10.57
N ASP A 13 25.99 -15.02 9.92
CA ASP A 13 24.77 -15.00 9.11
C ASP A 13 25.02 -15.42 7.65
N GLU A 14 26.28 -15.56 7.21
CA GLU A 14 26.63 -15.83 5.81
C GLU A 14 25.88 -17.06 5.24
N LYS A 15 25.76 -18.12 6.06
CA LYS A 15 25.01 -19.33 5.67
C LYS A 15 23.51 -19.07 5.53
N LEU A 16 22.94 -18.27 6.42
CA LEU A 16 21.53 -17.89 6.37
C LEU A 16 21.24 -17.06 5.12
N VAL A 17 22.10 -16.08 4.84
CA VAL A 17 21.99 -15.23 3.64
C VAL A 17 22.01 -16.05 2.37
N ARG A 18 23.05 -16.88 2.17
CA ARG A 18 23.14 -17.74 0.97
C ARG A 18 21.97 -18.71 0.87
N PHE A 19 21.52 -19.26 1.99
CA PHE A 19 20.34 -20.13 2.00
C PHE A 19 19.08 -19.37 1.55
N MET A 20 18.87 -18.16 2.04
CA MET A 20 17.69 -17.35 1.70
C MET A 20 17.71 -16.89 0.25
N VAL A 21 18.85 -16.43 -0.28
CA VAL A 21 18.99 -16.10 -1.71
C VAL A 21 18.75 -17.33 -2.59
N ALA A 22 19.27 -18.49 -2.20
CA ALA A 22 19.03 -19.73 -2.94
C ALA A 22 17.55 -20.15 -2.88
N LYS A 23 16.92 -19.99 -1.72
CA LYS A 23 15.52 -20.31 -1.49
C LYS A 23 14.61 -19.42 -2.34
N ALA A 24 14.83 -18.11 -2.36
CA ALA A 24 14.04 -17.17 -3.15
C ALA A 24 14.02 -17.53 -4.65
N ASN A 25 15.20 -17.81 -5.23
CA ASN A 25 15.31 -18.25 -6.63
C ASN A 25 14.62 -19.59 -6.91
N MET A 26 14.57 -20.48 -5.91
CA MET A 26 13.89 -21.78 -6.00
C MET A 26 12.39 -21.72 -5.70
N GLU A 27 11.87 -20.65 -5.09
CA GLU A 27 10.42 -20.50 -4.86
C GLU A 27 9.64 -20.29 -6.16
N SER A 28 10.24 -19.60 -7.13
CA SER A 28 9.68 -19.43 -8.49
C SER A 28 9.47 -20.76 -9.22
N LEU A 29 10.24 -21.82 -8.89
CA LEU A 29 10.02 -23.17 -9.39
C LEU A 29 8.67 -23.73 -8.92
N ALA A 30 8.28 -23.48 -7.67
CA ALA A 30 7.00 -23.94 -7.14
C ALA A 30 5.82 -23.25 -7.86
N ALA A 31 5.92 -21.95 -8.13
CA ALA A 31 4.94 -21.20 -8.90
C ALA A 31 4.83 -21.72 -10.35
N ALA A 32 5.97 -21.92 -11.03
CA ALA A 32 6.03 -22.48 -12.38
C ALA A 32 5.44 -23.90 -12.45
N ASN A 33 5.73 -24.73 -11.45
CA ASN A 33 5.17 -26.08 -11.34
C ASN A 33 3.65 -26.07 -11.14
N ARG A 34 3.12 -25.14 -10.33
CA ARG A 34 1.68 -24.98 -10.10
C ARG A 34 0.96 -24.56 -11.39
N GLN A 35 1.50 -23.60 -12.12
CA GLN A 35 0.95 -23.16 -13.40
C GLN A 35 1.02 -24.26 -14.48
N GLY A 36 2.16 -24.95 -14.59
CA GLY A 36 2.35 -26.03 -15.55
C GLY A 36 1.43 -27.23 -15.31
N ALA A 37 1.19 -27.57 -14.04
CA ALA A 37 0.25 -28.63 -13.67
C ALA A 37 -1.20 -28.27 -14.01
N PHE A 38 -1.60 -27.02 -13.77
CA PHE A 38 -2.94 -26.53 -14.07
C PHE A 38 -3.23 -26.51 -15.59
N LEU A 39 -2.31 -25.98 -16.39
CA LEU A 39 -2.44 -25.93 -17.86
C LEU A 39 -2.49 -27.34 -18.47
N SER A 40 -1.71 -28.28 -17.94
CA SER A 40 -1.70 -29.67 -18.39
C SER A 40 -3.01 -30.41 -18.08
N PHE A 41 -3.67 -30.05 -16.98
CA PHE A 41 -4.96 -30.61 -16.58
C PHE A 41 -6.12 -29.98 -17.37
N ALA A 42 -6.14 -28.65 -17.51
CA ALA A 42 -7.19 -27.90 -18.20
C ALA A 42 -7.21 -28.19 -19.72
N ARG A 43 -6.05 -28.43 -20.35
CA ARG A 43 -5.95 -28.63 -21.80
C ARG A 43 -6.30 -30.05 -22.27
N LYS A 44 -6.45 -31.01 -21.35
CA LYS A 44 -6.66 -32.45 -21.68
C LYS A 44 -8.05 -32.99 -21.36
N GLN A 45 -8.99 -32.20 -20.84
CA GLN A 45 -10.34 -32.66 -20.49
C GLN A 45 -11.40 -32.03 -21.40
N PRO A 46 -12.09 -32.80 -22.26
CA PRO A 46 -13.28 -32.30 -22.93
C PRO A 46 -14.42 -32.09 -21.91
N PRO A 47 -15.22 -31.02 -22.03
CA PRO A 47 -16.23 -30.64 -21.02
C PRO A 47 -17.33 -31.69 -20.78
N ASN A 48 -17.46 -32.70 -21.65
CA ASN A 48 -18.55 -33.67 -21.61
C ASN A 48 -18.25 -34.99 -20.86
N VAL A 49 -17.06 -35.16 -20.27
CA VAL A 49 -16.67 -36.43 -19.60
C VAL A 49 -16.81 -36.37 -18.07
N LEU A 50 -16.96 -35.19 -17.48
CA LEU A 50 -17.06 -35.02 -16.01
C LEU A 50 -18.48 -35.16 -15.45
N GLN A 51 -19.52 -35.08 -16.27
CA GLN A 51 -20.90 -35.09 -15.79
C GLN A 51 -21.42 -36.46 -15.28
N PRO A 52 -21.05 -37.64 -15.83
CA PRO A 52 -21.61 -38.91 -15.35
C PRO A 52 -20.85 -39.53 -14.17
N ILE A 53 -19.61 -39.09 -13.90
CA ILE A 53 -18.73 -39.71 -12.90
C ILE A 53 -19.01 -39.16 -11.50
N ILE A 54 -19.45 -37.91 -11.39
CA ILE A 54 -19.71 -37.25 -10.10
C ILE A 54 -21.01 -37.76 -9.46
N THR A 55 -21.96 -38.26 -10.25
CA THR A 55 -23.29 -38.61 -9.73
C THR A 55 -23.39 -40.02 -9.14
N HIS A 56 -22.40 -40.91 -9.33
CA HIS A 56 -22.52 -42.33 -8.93
C HIS A 56 -21.38 -42.90 -8.06
N CYS A 57 -20.37 -42.13 -7.66
CA CYS A 57 -19.27 -42.66 -6.84
C CYS A 57 -19.27 -42.08 -5.42
N TYR A 58 -20.02 -42.74 -4.53
CA TYR A 58 -19.99 -42.54 -3.08
C TYR A 58 -18.77 -43.21 -2.39
N LEU A 59 -17.73 -43.54 -3.15
CA LEU A 59 -16.45 -44.08 -2.67
C LEU A 59 -15.31 -43.44 -3.48
N GLN A 60 -14.34 -42.89 -2.74
CA GLN A 60 -13.08 -42.26 -3.17
C GLN A 60 -12.55 -42.66 -4.57
N PRO A 61 -12.33 -41.70 -5.49
CA PRO A 61 -11.42 -41.88 -6.62
C PRO A 61 -10.07 -41.18 -6.38
N LEU A 62 -9.63 -40.98 -5.13
CA LEU A 62 -8.33 -40.33 -4.87
C LEU A 62 -7.08 -41.16 -5.28
N PRO A 63 -7.03 -42.50 -5.14
CA PRO A 63 -5.82 -43.25 -5.47
C PRO A 63 -5.51 -43.32 -6.97
N GLY A 64 -6.54 -43.47 -7.82
CA GLY A 64 -6.36 -43.73 -9.24
C GLY A 64 -5.94 -42.50 -10.06
N PHE A 65 -6.36 -41.30 -9.66
CA PHE A 65 -5.88 -40.06 -10.29
C PHE A 65 -4.51 -39.66 -9.75
N ALA A 66 -4.21 -39.95 -8.47
CA ALA A 66 -2.90 -39.70 -7.89
C ALA A 66 -1.78 -40.47 -8.62
N THR A 67 -2.02 -41.70 -9.08
CA THR A 67 -1.00 -42.49 -9.80
C THR A 67 -0.60 -41.91 -11.16
N ILE A 68 -1.45 -41.10 -11.80
CA ILE A 68 -1.14 -40.39 -13.05
C ILE A 68 -0.64 -38.97 -12.77
N PHE A 69 -1.24 -38.31 -11.78
CA PHE A 69 -0.93 -36.93 -11.43
C PHE A 69 0.47 -36.80 -10.80
N VAL A 70 0.87 -37.72 -9.94
CA VAL A 70 2.19 -37.67 -9.27
C VAL A 70 3.35 -37.76 -10.28
N PRO A 71 3.40 -38.73 -11.21
CA PRO A 71 4.44 -38.74 -12.25
C PRO A 71 4.42 -37.52 -13.15
N LEU A 72 3.24 -36.96 -13.46
CA LEU A 72 3.13 -35.73 -14.26
C LEU A 72 3.70 -34.52 -13.51
N MET A 73 3.39 -34.38 -12.23
CA MET A 73 3.94 -33.33 -11.37
C MET A 73 5.47 -33.43 -11.29
N PHE A 74 6.01 -34.64 -11.11
CA PHE A 74 7.46 -34.86 -11.14
C PHE A 74 8.08 -34.58 -12.51
N ALA A 75 7.38 -34.88 -13.62
CA ALA A 75 7.87 -34.56 -14.95
C ALA A 75 7.93 -33.05 -15.21
N ILE A 76 6.91 -32.29 -14.77
CA ILE A 76 6.90 -30.83 -14.86
C ILE A 76 8.02 -30.23 -14.01
N ASP A 77 8.15 -30.70 -12.76
CA ASP A 77 9.27 -30.29 -11.89
C ASP A 77 10.62 -30.58 -12.54
N TRP A 78 10.79 -31.76 -13.12
CA TRP A 78 12.03 -32.15 -13.80
C TRP A 78 12.37 -31.28 -15.02
N ILE A 79 11.36 -30.82 -15.76
CA ILE A 79 11.55 -29.94 -16.93
C ILE A 79 11.94 -28.53 -16.48
N ASN A 80 11.29 -28.00 -15.44
CA ASN A 80 11.51 -26.64 -14.96
C ASN A 80 12.80 -26.51 -14.12
N ARG A 81 13.13 -27.53 -13.32
CA ARG A 81 14.20 -27.48 -12.32
C ARG A 81 15.58 -27.07 -12.85
N PRO A 82 16.10 -27.57 -13.99
CA PRO A 82 17.43 -27.19 -14.47
C PRO A 82 17.60 -25.68 -14.70
N TYR A 83 16.54 -24.99 -15.14
CA TYR A 83 16.56 -23.54 -15.33
C TYR A 83 16.74 -22.81 -13.99
N PHE A 84 15.91 -23.14 -12.99
CA PHE A 84 15.98 -22.51 -11.67
C PHE A 84 17.24 -22.89 -10.88
N GLU A 85 17.76 -24.12 -11.07
CA GLU A 85 19.04 -24.52 -10.51
C GLU A 85 20.19 -23.70 -11.09
N ASN A 86 20.20 -23.46 -12.42
CA ASN A 86 21.20 -22.60 -13.04
C ASN A 86 21.09 -21.17 -12.53
N LEU A 87 19.88 -20.60 -12.49
CA LEU A 87 19.64 -19.25 -11.97
C LEU A 87 20.09 -19.11 -10.51
N THR A 88 19.79 -20.10 -9.67
CA THR A 88 20.26 -20.17 -8.28
C THR A 88 21.78 -20.27 -8.20
N GLN A 89 22.42 -21.10 -9.04
CA GLN A 89 23.87 -21.23 -9.08
C GLN A 89 24.54 -19.94 -9.55
N ASP A 90 23.95 -19.26 -10.53
CA ASP A 90 24.46 -18.00 -11.06
C ASP A 90 24.37 -16.90 -9.99
N ALA A 91 23.23 -16.79 -9.29
CA ALA A 91 23.07 -15.88 -8.15
C ALA A 91 24.08 -16.18 -7.02
N LEU A 92 24.27 -17.45 -6.65
CA LEU A 92 25.24 -17.82 -5.61
C LEU A 92 26.71 -17.66 -6.06
N ARG A 93 26.96 -17.63 -7.37
CA ARG A 93 28.29 -17.41 -7.97
C ARG A 93 28.54 -15.95 -8.32
N ALA A 94 27.58 -15.07 -8.07
CA ALA A 94 27.76 -13.64 -8.30
C ALA A 94 28.96 -13.10 -7.48
N PRO A 95 29.63 -12.04 -7.96
CA PRO A 95 30.83 -11.50 -7.30
C PRO A 95 30.63 -11.08 -5.84
N ASP A 96 29.41 -10.72 -5.48
CA ASP A 96 28.97 -10.33 -4.14
C ASP A 96 28.72 -11.55 -3.22
N MET A 97 28.41 -12.71 -3.79
CA MET A 97 28.12 -13.95 -3.06
C MET A 97 29.30 -14.93 -2.97
N ARG A 98 30.28 -14.85 -3.89
CA ARG A 98 31.44 -15.77 -3.99
C ARG A 98 32.44 -15.68 -2.82
N GLY A 99 32.47 -14.55 -2.11
CA GLY A 99 33.44 -14.26 -1.06
C GLY A 99 32.79 -13.95 0.29
N ASN A 100 33.50 -13.18 1.11
CA ASN A 100 32.91 -12.59 2.30
C ASN A 100 31.92 -11.51 1.86
N ILE A 101 30.63 -11.79 2.00
CA ILE A 101 29.52 -10.89 1.63
C ILE A 101 29.73 -9.53 2.29
N LYS A 102 30.07 -9.52 3.59
CA LYS A 102 30.30 -8.29 4.34
C LYS A 102 31.43 -7.45 3.73
N GLU A 103 32.56 -8.08 3.41
CA GLU A 103 33.71 -7.38 2.80
C GLU A 103 33.37 -6.80 1.43
N HIS A 104 32.55 -7.49 0.63
CA HIS A 104 32.10 -6.99 -0.66
C HIS A 104 31.28 -5.70 -0.52
N TYR A 105 30.28 -5.71 0.37
CA TYR A 105 29.40 -4.56 0.60
C TYR A 105 30.03 -3.47 1.48
N GLU A 106 31.21 -3.70 2.09
CA GLU A 106 31.99 -2.68 2.80
C GLU A 106 32.95 -1.91 1.87
N LYS A 107 33.07 -2.29 0.59
CA LYS A 107 33.96 -1.63 -0.39
C LYS A 107 33.60 -0.17 -0.65
N SER A 108 32.31 0.16 -0.59
CA SER A 108 31.80 1.52 -0.76
C SER A 108 31.13 1.96 0.54
N PRO A 109 31.35 3.20 1.01
CA PRO A 109 30.70 3.70 2.21
C PRO A 109 29.17 3.84 2.07
N ALA A 110 28.66 3.78 0.83
CA ALA A 110 27.23 3.79 0.51
C ALA A 110 26.67 2.39 0.20
N SER A 111 27.49 1.35 0.22
CA SER A 111 27.04 -0.04 0.13
C SER A 111 26.76 -0.61 1.53
N GLY A 112 25.91 -1.63 1.61
CA GLY A 112 25.66 -2.33 2.86
C GLY A 112 24.77 -3.55 2.67
N PHE A 113 24.91 -4.51 3.59
CA PHE A 113 24.11 -5.73 3.61
C PHE A 113 23.51 -5.93 5.01
N PHE A 114 22.19 -6.09 5.07
CA PHE A 114 21.41 -6.07 6.30
C PHE A 114 20.47 -7.25 6.39
N ILE A 115 20.13 -7.55 7.65
CA ILE A 115 19.12 -8.53 8.01
C ILE A 115 17.98 -7.79 8.70
N VAL A 116 16.77 -8.08 8.26
CA VAL A 116 15.53 -7.63 8.88
C VAL A 116 15.10 -8.70 9.86
N GLU A 117 14.95 -8.35 11.12
CA GLU A 117 14.49 -9.24 12.20
C GLU A 117 13.23 -8.67 12.85
N TYR A 118 12.36 -9.57 13.30
CA TYR A 118 11.17 -9.25 14.10
C TYR A 118 11.13 -10.20 15.29
N ASP A 119 11.18 -9.66 16.51
CA ASP A 119 11.30 -10.47 17.73
C ASP A 119 12.45 -11.50 17.65
N GLU A 120 13.62 -11.03 17.20
CA GLU A 120 14.84 -11.83 17.00
C GLU A 120 14.71 -12.95 15.95
N LYS A 121 13.60 -12.99 15.20
CA LYS A 121 13.42 -13.92 14.09
C LYS A 121 13.78 -13.24 12.78
N PHE A 122 14.53 -13.94 11.96
CA PHE A 122 14.81 -13.53 10.58
C PHE A 122 13.52 -13.34 9.78
N VAL A 123 13.38 -12.19 9.12
CA VAL A 123 12.25 -11.83 8.26
C VAL A 123 12.70 -11.70 6.81
N GLY A 124 13.83 -11.02 6.56
CA GLY A 124 14.29 -10.71 5.21
C GLY A 124 15.73 -10.20 5.17
N LEU A 125 16.21 -9.97 3.95
CA LEU A 125 17.52 -9.41 3.66
C LEU A 125 17.34 -8.03 3.03
N ILE A 126 18.37 -7.18 3.12
CA ILE A 126 18.47 -5.95 2.34
C ILE A 126 19.91 -5.85 1.87
N ALA A 127 20.13 -5.84 0.56
CA ALA A 127 21.45 -5.63 -0.04
C ALA A 127 21.42 -4.31 -0.81
N ILE A 128 22.35 -3.41 -0.52
CA ILE A 128 22.50 -2.13 -1.19
C ILE A 128 23.93 -2.10 -1.73
N ASP A 129 24.09 -2.14 -3.05
CA ASP A 129 25.41 -1.92 -3.66
C ASP A 129 25.49 -0.56 -4.37
N ALA A 130 26.23 0.36 -3.77
CA ALA A 130 26.59 1.66 -4.33
C ALA A 130 28.04 1.67 -4.84
N SER A 131 28.65 0.51 -5.08
CA SER A 131 29.96 0.45 -5.73
C SER A 131 29.81 0.79 -7.22
N ILE A 132 30.58 1.79 -7.69
CA ILE A 132 30.62 2.15 -9.11
C ILE A 132 31.53 1.13 -9.80
N GLU A 133 31.02 -0.05 -10.15
CA GLU A 133 31.77 -0.97 -11.01
C GLU A 133 31.72 -0.46 -12.47
N ASN A 134 32.89 -0.06 -12.99
CA ASN A 134 33.12 0.35 -14.38
C ASN A 134 33.01 -0.80 -15.40
N ASP A 135 32.31 -1.89 -15.10
CA ASP A 135 32.35 -3.09 -15.93
C ASP A 135 31.32 -3.04 -17.07
N VAL A 136 31.74 -2.41 -18.17
CA VAL A 136 31.03 -2.21 -19.45
C VAL A 136 30.67 -3.52 -20.17
N SER A 137 30.82 -4.70 -19.57
CA SER A 137 30.78 -5.98 -20.29
C SER A 137 29.71 -7.00 -19.88
N THR A 138 28.95 -6.78 -18.80
CA THR A 138 27.84 -7.68 -18.45
C THR A 138 26.50 -6.97 -18.56
N LYS A 139 25.69 -7.39 -19.53
CA LYS A 139 24.23 -7.13 -19.59
C LYS A 139 23.49 -7.85 -18.45
N HIS A 140 23.97 -7.73 -17.23
CA HIS A 140 23.19 -7.99 -16.04
C HIS A 140 23.13 -6.65 -15.33
N SER A 141 21.91 -6.12 -15.30
CA SER A 141 21.48 -4.99 -14.50
C SER A 141 22.19 -5.01 -13.14
N PRO A 142 22.54 -3.86 -12.53
CA PRO A 142 23.09 -3.85 -11.18
C PRO A 142 22.20 -4.71 -10.28
N ASN A 143 22.79 -5.81 -9.78
CA ASN A 143 22.09 -6.85 -9.02
C ASN A 143 21.70 -6.30 -7.64
N PHE A 144 20.57 -5.63 -7.56
CA PHE A 144 19.84 -5.50 -6.30
C PHE A 144 18.89 -6.70 -6.24
N ILE A 145 19.04 -7.55 -5.23
CA ILE A 145 18.15 -8.69 -5.00
C ILE A 145 17.59 -8.59 -3.59
N LEU A 146 16.27 -8.43 -3.55
CA LEU A 146 15.33 -8.89 -2.54
C LEU A 146 15.34 -8.15 -1.21
N VAL A 147 14.52 -7.11 -1.12
CA VAL A 147 13.74 -6.87 0.11
C VAL A 147 12.53 -7.79 0.05
N GLU A 148 12.69 -9.07 0.43
CA GLU A 148 11.53 -9.93 0.69
C GLU A 148 10.89 -9.45 2.00
N TYR A 149 10.06 -8.39 1.92
CA TYR A 149 8.96 -8.29 2.86
C TYR A 149 8.02 -9.44 2.51
N LYS A 150 8.18 -10.56 3.21
CA LYS A 150 7.07 -11.50 3.29
C LYS A 150 5.88 -10.72 3.81
N CYS A 151 4.95 -10.45 2.89
CA CYS A 151 3.75 -9.64 3.13
C CYS A 151 2.87 -10.25 4.26
N LEU A 152 3.15 -11.50 4.63
CA LEU A 152 2.78 -12.15 5.91
C LEU A 152 3.05 -11.31 7.18
N SER A 153 4.06 -10.43 7.18
CA SER A 153 4.31 -9.50 8.30
C SER A 153 3.52 -8.20 8.17
N PHE A 154 3.15 -7.77 6.96
CA PHE A 154 2.39 -6.54 6.75
C PHE A 154 0.95 -6.68 7.27
N ALA A 155 0.31 -7.83 7.05
CA ALA A 155 -0.98 -8.16 7.65
C ALA A 155 -0.96 -8.17 9.20
N ASN A 156 0.22 -8.44 9.80
CA ASN A 156 0.42 -8.35 11.25
C ASN A 156 0.79 -6.93 11.74
N HIS A 157 1.37 -6.10 10.88
CA HIS A 157 1.80 -4.72 11.19
C HIS A 157 0.68 -3.68 10.99
N VAL A 158 -0.14 -3.86 9.94
CA VAL A 158 -1.41 -3.15 9.77
C VAL A 158 -2.42 -3.84 10.66
N GLY A 159 -2.38 -3.47 11.94
CA GLY A 159 -3.16 -4.13 12.99
C GLY A 159 -4.62 -4.36 12.59
N VAL A 160 -5.14 -5.51 12.98
CA VAL A 160 -6.55 -5.95 12.82
C VAL A 160 -7.55 -4.98 13.49
N SER A 161 -7.08 -3.93 14.16
CA SER A 161 -7.87 -2.93 14.89
C SER A 161 -8.21 -1.66 14.12
N ASN A 162 -7.69 -1.45 12.89
CA ASN A 162 -7.87 -0.17 12.20
C ASN A 162 -9.14 -0.19 11.34
N LEU A 163 -10.01 0.81 11.57
CA LEU A 163 -11.32 0.91 10.92
C LEU A 163 -11.18 1.31 9.45
N PHE A 164 -10.12 2.07 9.11
CA PHE A 164 -9.91 2.60 7.77
C PHE A 164 -8.46 2.42 7.30
N LEU A 165 -8.30 1.73 6.17
CA LEU A 165 -7.05 1.50 5.47
C LEU A 165 -7.12 2.17 4.10
N LEU A 166 -6.21 3.10 3.84
CA LEU A 166 -6.06 3.76 2.55
C LEU A 166 -4.78 3.23 1.87
N LEU A 167 -4.94 2.66 0.68
CA LEU A 167 -3.84 2.22 -0.18
C LEU A 167 -3.67 3.25 -1.29
N GLN A 168 -2.52 3.92 -1.35
CA GLN A 168 -2.19 4.87 -2.40
C GLN A 168 -1.23 4.25 -3.40
N SER A 169 -1.64 4.21 -4.66
CA SER A 169 -0.80 3.91 -5.82
C SER A 169 -0.35 5.18 -6.53
N SER A 170 0.62 5.04 -7.42
CA SER A 170 0.93 6.01 -8.47
C SER A 170 0.99 5.31 -9.82
N ILE A 171 1.11 6.07 -10.91
CA ILE A 171 1.36 5.50 -12.24
C ILE A 171 2.71 4.75 -12.26
N ALA A 172 3.68 5.20 -11.47
CA ALA A 172 5.00 4.60 -11.37
C ALA A 172 5.03 3.31 -10.53
N GLN A 173 4.14 3.17 -9.54
CA GLN A 173 4.10 2.01 -8.64
C GLN A 173 2.67 1.71 -8.17
N SER A 174 2.21 0.47 -8.40
CA SER A 174 0.92 -0.02 -7.92
C SER A 174 1.03 -0.67 -6.54
N SER A 175 0.00 -0.44 -5.72
CA SER A 175 -0.24 -1.08 -4.42
C SER A 175 -1.19 -2.28 -4.50
N ILE A 176 -1.62 -2.67 -5.71
CA ILE A 176 -2.60 -3.75 -5.90
C ILE A 176 -2.07 -5.12 -5.43
N ALA A 177 -0.76 -5.36 -5.54
CA ALA A 177 -0.15 -6.57 -4.98
C ALA A 177 -0.36 -6.68 -3.46
N ILE A 178 -0.29 -5.55 -2.73
CA ILE A 178 -0.58 -5.48 -1.29
C ILE A 178 -2.04 -5.82 -1.05
N LEU A 179 -2.95 -5.29 -1.87
CA LEU A 179 -4.37 -5.57 -1.74
C LEU A 179 -4.69 -7.05 -1.96
N CYS A 180 -4.11 -7.67 -3.00
CA CYS A 180 -4.25 -9.11 -3.26
C CYS A 180 -3.82 -9.92 -2.04
N GLN A 181 -2.63 -9.64 -1.50
CA GLN A 181 -2.15 -10.36 -0.31
C GLN A 181 -3.07 -10.15 0.90
N LEU A 182 -3.52 -8.92 1.15
CA LEU A 182 -4.41 -8.61 2.27
C LEU A 182 -5.72 -9.40 2.22
N LEU A 183 -6.21 -9.68 1.00
CA LEU A 183 -7.42 -10.45 0.76
C LEU A 183 -7.16 -11.96 0.83
N GLU A 184 -6.02 -12.45 0.36
CA GLU A 184 -5.62 -13.86 0.46
C GLU A 184 -5.36 -14.30 1.91
N ASP A 185 -4.78 -13.40 2.72
CA ASP A 185 -4.50 -13.64 4.15
C ASP A 185 -5.67 -13.22 5.07
N ALA A 186 -6.79 -12.76 4.51
CA ALA A 186 -7.92 -12.28 5.28
C ALA A 186 -8.52 -13.40 6.15
N SER A 187 -8.61 -13.15 7.46
CA SER A 187 -9.33 -14.01 8.40
C SER A 187 -10.83 -13.66 8.51
N SER A 188 -11.21 -12.53 7.93
CA SER A 188 -12.57 -11.99 7.83
C SER A 188 -13.16 -12.25 6.45
N HIS A 189 -14.49 -12.24 6.38
CA HIS A 189 -15.17 -12.22 5.08
C HIS A 189 -14.89 -10.88 4.39
N ALA A 190 -14.63 -10.86 3.09
CA ALA A 190 -14.32 -9.66 2.33
C ALA A 190 -15.32 -9.43 1.20
N LEU A 191 -15.79 -8.19 1.06
CA LEU A 191 -16.58 -7.72 -0.08
C LEU A 191 -15.69 -6.81 -0.92
N LEU A 192 -15.34 -7.27 -2.12
CA LEU A 192 -14.47 -6.56 -3.06
C LEU A 192 -15.27 -5.99 -4.21
N PHE A 193 -15.22 -4.67 -4.40
CA PHE A 193 -15.83 -3.97 -5.52
C PHE A 193 -14.73 -3.62 -6.52
N CYS A 194 -14.78 -4.24 -7.69
CA CYS A 194 -13.82 -4.04 -8.77
C CYS A 194 -14.37 -3.04 -9.78
N LEU A 195 -13.93 -1.78 -9.68
CA LEU A 195 -14.26 -0.69 -10.61
C LEU A 195 -13.17 -0.49 -11.66
N LEU A 196 -11.91 -0.82 -11.37
CA LEU A 196 -10.79 -0.52 -12.28
C LEU A 196 -9.85 -1.70 -12.54
N HIS A 197 -9.64 -2.59 -11.57
CA HIS A 197 -8.56 -3.58 -11.65
C HIS A 197 -9.09 -5.00 -11.97
N PRO A 198 -9.05 -5.44 -13.25
CA PRO A 198 -9.54 -6.77 -13.63
C PRO A 198 -8.74 -7.92 -13.03
N SER A 199 -7.48 -7.70 -12.66
CA SER A 199 -6.63 -8.69 -11.98
C SER A 199 -7.21 -9.15 -10.64
N LEU A 200 -8.04 -8.33 -10.00
CA LEU A 200 -8.68 -8.66 -8.72
C LEU A 200 -9.86 -9.63 -8.88
N LEU A 201 -10.40 -9.79 -10.08
CA LEU A 201 -11.53 -10.70 -10.33
C LEU A 201 -11.18 -12.17 -10.07
N SER A 202 -9.90 -12.55 -10.18
CA SER A 202 -9.46 -13.92 -9.91
C SER A 202 -9.41 -14.30 -8.43
N LEU A 203 -9.60 -13.34 -7.50
CA LEU A 203 -9.53 -13.57 -6.05
C LEU A 203 -10.81 -14.18 -5.47
N GLN A 204 -11.74 -14.64 -6.31
CA GLN A 204 -13.00 -15.21 -5.88
C GLN A 204 -12.78 -16.50 -5.06
N GLY A 205 -13.27 -16.52 -3.82
CA GLY A 205 -13.01 -17.59 -2.86
C GLY A 205 -14.17 -17.83 -1.90
N THR A 206 -13.97 -18.71 -0.91
CA THR A 206 -14.98 -18.96 0.15
C THR A 206 -15.23 -17.73 1.01
N ASP A 207 -14.18 -16.94 1.22
CA ASP A 207 -14.19 -15.82 2.16
C ASP A 207 -14.17 -14.46 1.45
N VAL A 208 -13.94 -14.41 0.12
CA VAL A 208 -13.92 -13.17 -0.68
C VAL A 208 -15.05 -13.20 -1.71
N GLN A 209 -16.00 -12.28 -1.56
CA GLN A 209 -17.06 -12.04 -2.54
C GLN A 209 -16.70 -10.85 -3.43
N VAL A 210 -16.53 -11.11 -4.72
CA VAL A 210 -16.16 -10.09 -5.71
C VAL A 210 -17.40 -9.59 -6.46
N TYR A 211 -17.55 -8.27 -6.52
CA TYR A 211 -18.54 -7.54 -7.29
C TYR A 211 -17.85 -6.87 -8.48
N ASP A 212 -18.08 -7.43 -9.67
CA ASP A 212 -17.57 -6.89 -10.91
C ASP A 212 -18.40 -5.66 -11.35
N LEU A 213 -17.75 -4.51 -11.43
CA LEU A 213 -18.31 -3.23 -11.85
C LEU A 213 -17.49 -2.60 -13.00
N LEU A 214 -16.57 -3.34 -13.63
CA LEU A 214 -15.69 -2.81 -14.68
C LEU A 214 -16.45 -2.30 -15.90
N ASP A 215 -17.53 -3.01 -16.28
CA ASP A 215 -18.36 -2.66 -17.44
C ASP A 215 -19.52 -1.71 -17.09
N ASN A 216 -19.59 -1.24 -15.84
CA ASN A 216 -20.68 -0.39 -15.34
C ASN A 216 -20.36 1.11 -15.48
N VAL A 217 -20.02 1.55 -16.68
CA VAL A 217 -19.56 2.92 -16.95
C VAL A 217 -20.74 3.84 -17.31
N PRO A 218 -20.94 4.97 -16.61
CA PRO A 218 -22.00 5.90 -16.93
C PRO A 218 -21.89 6.44 -18.36
N GLY A 219 -23.00 6.43 -19.10
CA GLY A 219 -23.08 6.94 -20.48
C GLY A 219 -22.59 5.98 -21.57
N TYR A 220 -22.01 4.84 -21.21
CA TYR A 220 -21.59 3.80 -22.17
C TYR A 220 -22.44 2.52 -22.10
N ASN A 221 -23.08 2.26 -20.96
CA ASN A 221 -23.95 1.10 -20.76
C ASN A 221 -25.42 1.53 -20.66
N ASP A 222 -26.28 0.99 -21.53
CA ASP A 222 -27.73 1.24 -21.51
C ASP A 222 -28.39 0.80 -20.20
N ASN A 223 -27.76 -0.14 -19.48
CA ASN A 223 -28.20 -0.66 -18.19
C ASN A 223 -27.33 -0.15 -17.02
N TYR A 224 -26.75 1.04 -17.13
CA TYR A 224 -25.97 1.64 -16.04
C TYR A 224 -26.76 1.61 -14.72
N GLU A 225 -26.15 1.05 -13.69
CA GLU A 225 -26.66 1.06 -12.33
C GLU A 225 -25.72 1.89 -11.46
N ASP A 226 -26.26 2.83 -10.67
CA ASP A 226 -25.44 3.60 -9.73
C ASP A 226 -24.69 2.65 -8.77
N PRO A 227 -23.34 2.63 -8.77
CA PRO A 227 -22.55 1.70 -7.98
C PRO A 227 -22.85 1.84 -6.47
N ARG A 228 -23.28 3.03 -6.01
CA ARG A 228 -23.66 3.26 -4.62
C ARG A 228 -24.76 2.31 -4.15
N ARG A 229 -25.75 2.01 -5.00
CA ARG A 229 -26.87 1.13 -4.66
C ARG A 229 -26.41 -0.31 -4.44
N ARG A 230 -25.54 -0.79 -5.32
CA ARG A 230 -25.00 -2.15 -5.27
C ARG A 230 -24.07 -2.33 -4.08
N ILE A 231 -23.23 -1.34 -3.81
CA ILE A 231 -22.36 -1.28 -2.63
C ILE A 231 -23.22 -1.29 -1.35
N HIS A 232 -24.23 -0.43 -1.21
CA HIS A 232 -25.12 -0.42 -0.04
C HIS A 232 -25.84 -1.76 0.15
N SER A 233 -26.43 -2.30 -0.92
CA SER A 233 -27.14 -3.58 -0.85
C SER A 233 -26.22 -4.72 -0.42
N ALA A 234 -24.97 -4.74 -0.89
CA ALA A 234 -23.99 -5.72 -0.48
C ALA A 234 -23.62 -5.60 1.01
N VAL A 235 -23.49 -4.39 1.54
CA VAL A 235 -23.23 -4.14 2.98
C VAL A 235 -24.38 -4.62 3.85
N GLU A 236 -25.62 -4.32 3.46
CA GLU A 236 -26.83 -4.70 4.22
C GLU A 236 -27.04 -6.22 4.24
N ASN A 237 -26.72 -6.91 3.14
CA ASN A 237 -26.85 -8.35 3.01
C ASN A 237 -25.60 -9.12 3.49
N ALA A 238 -24.57 -8.43 3.96
CA ALA A 238 -23.32 -9.05 4.39
C ALA A 238 -23.54 -9.97 5.61
N PRO A 239 -22.83 -11.12 5.69
CA PRO A 239 -22.97 -12.05 6.81
C PRO A 239 -22.62 -11.39 8.15
N ALA A 240 -23.18 -11.91 9.24
CA ALA A 240 -22.80 -11.48 10.58
C ALA A 240 -21.37 -11.95 10.89
N GLY A 241 -20.54 -11.05 11.42
CA GLY A 241 -19.12 -11.34 11.71
C GLY A 241 -18.17 -10.28 11.16
N PRO A 242 -16.86 -10.43 11.41
CA PRO A 242 -15.83 -9.52 10.91
C PRO A 242 -15.89 -9.41 9.39
N LEU A 243 -15.84 -8.18 8.88
CA LEU A 243 -16.03 -7.88 7.46
C LEU A 243 -15.00 -6.87 6.96
N ASP A 244 -14.40 -7.18 5.82
CA ASP A 244 -13.54 -6.27 5.08
C ASP A 244 -14.31 -5.71 3.89
N PHE A 245 -14.40 -4.40 3.81
CA PHE A 245 -15.05 -3.72 2.71
C PHE A 245 -14.01 -3.08 1.81
N VAL A 246 -13.89 -3.53 0.57
CA VAL A 246 -12.80 -3.12 -0.32
C VAL A 246 -13.33 -2.41 -1.56
N VAL A 247 -12.92 -1.15 -1.75
CA VAL A 247 -13.13 -0.40 -3.00
C VAL A 247 -11.79 -0.27 -3.70
N ASP A 248 -11.65 -0.89 -4.88
CA ASP A 248 -10.38 -0.99 -5.60
C ASP A 248 -9.95 0.30 -6.33
N SER A 249 -10.85 1.27 -6.50
CA SER A 249 -10.55 2.58 -7.07
C SER A 249 -11.62 3.60 -6.69
N VAL A 250 -11.33 4.45 -5.71
CA VAL A 250 -12.24 5.55 -5.35
C VAL A 250 -12.26 6.68 -6.36
N ASP A 251 -11.20 6.82 -7.16
CA ASP A 251 -11.14 7.81 -8.24
C ASP A 251 -12.13 7.45 -9.36
N THR A 252 -12.21 6.17 -9.71
CA THR A 252 -13.21 5.66 -10.67
C THR A 252 -14.62 5.84 -10.09
N LEU A 253 -14.82 5.50 -8.82
CA LEU A 253 -16.11 5.73 -8.14
C LEU A 253 -16.52 7.21 -8.16
N ALA A 254 -15.58 8.13 -7.92
CA ALA A 254 -15.85 9.57 -7.99
C ALA A 254 -16.18 10.05 -9.41
N SER A 255 -15.48 9.51 -10.40
CA SER A 255 -15.81 9.77 -11.81
C SER A 255 -17.22 9.29 -12.14
N ASP A 256 -17.60 8.10 -11.68
CA ASP A 256 -18.93 7.52 -11.96
C ASP A 256 -20.07 8.28 -11.28
N ILE A 257 -19.84 8.74 -10.05
CA ILE A 257 -20.79 9.60 -9.32
C ILE A 257 -20.85 11.01 -9.92
N GLY A 258 -19.74 11.48 -10.50
CA GLY A 258 -19.62 12.82 -11.09
C GLY A 258 -19.43 13.94 -10.05
N SER A 259 -19.20 13.62 -8.77
CA SER A 259 -19.01 14.61 -7.70
C SER A 259 -18.12 14.09 -6.57
N ILE A 260 -17.03 14.82 -6.30
CA ILE A 260 -16.09 14.54 -5.19
C ILE A 260 -16.82 14.63 -3.84
N ALA A 261 -17.66 15.65 -3.66
CA ALA A 261 -18.38 15.87 -2.40
C ALA A 261 -19.42 14.76 -2.12
N GLU A 262 -20.14 14.31 -3.15
CA GLU A 262 -21.06 13.18 -3.01
C GLU A 262 -20.32 11.88 -2.73
N THR A 263 -19.17 11.67 -3.37
CA THR A 263 -18.34 10.47 -3.14
C THR A 263 -17.78 10.44 -1.74
N TYR A 264 -17.27 11.58 -1.24
CA TYR A 264 -16.82 11.73 0.14
C TYR A 264 -17.95 11.43 1.13
N LYS A 265 -19.13 12.02 0.91
CA LYS A 265 -20.32 11.79 1.74
C LYS A 265 -20.69 10.31 1.77
N PHE A 266 -20.70 9.66 0.60
CA PHE A 266 -20.98 8.24 0.47
C PHE A 266 -19.97 7.36 1.21
N LEU A 267 -18.67 7.62 1.07
CA LEU A 267 -17.63 6.87 1.81
C LEU A 267 -17.74 7.09 3.32
N SER A 268 -18.15 8.28 3.77
CA SER A 268 -18.41 8.57 5.18
C SER A 268 -19.63 7.82 5.72
N GLU A 269 -20.71 7.75 4.94
CA GLU A 269 -21.90 6.94 5.25
C GLU A 269 -21.55 5.46 5.35
N LEU A 270 -20.77 4.95 4.40
CA LEU A 270 -20.27 3.57 4.40
C LEU A 270 -19.41 3.27 5.64
N LEU A 271 -18.47 4.15 6.00
CA LEU A 271 -17.67 4.02 7.22
C LEU A 271 -18.55 4.02 8.48
N SER A 272 -19.63 4.80 8.49
CA SER A 272 -20.61 4.83 9.59
C SER A 272 -21.37 3.51 9.72
N LEU A 273 -21.76 2.90 8.59
CA LEU A 273 -22.38 1.57 8.55
C LEU A 273 -21.43 0.49 9.07
N ILE A 274 -20.17 0.52 8.65
CA ILE A 274 -19.13 -0.41 9.11
C ILE A 274 -18.91 -0.27 10.61
N ARG A 275 -18.85 0.97 11.13
CA ARG A 275 -18.71 1.25 12.57
C ARG A 275 -19.92 0.77 13.39
N ALA A 276 -21.12 0.74 12.81
CA ALA A 276 -22.33 0.29 13.49
C ALA A 276 -22.41 -1.24 13.67
N ARG A 277 -21.54 -2.00 13.00
CA ARG A 277 -21.50 -3.47 13.11
C ARG A 277 -20.96 -3.90 14.48
N SER A 278 -21.49 -5.01 15.00
CA SER A 278 -21.10 -5.55 16.31
C SER A 278 -19.72 -6.21 16.32
N SER A 279 -19.22 -6.59 15.15
CA SER A 279 -17.93 -7.24 14.93
C SER A 279 -16.92 -6.26 14.32
N PRO A 280 -15.61 -6.41 14.64
CA PRO A 280 -14.57 -5.56 14.07
C PRO A 280 -14.58 -5.70 12.55
N SER A 281 -14.85 -4.60 11.85
CA SER A 281 -14.95 -4.54 10.39
C SER A 281 -14.10 -3.36 9.92
N ARG A 282 -13.54 -3.44 8.70
CA ARG A 282 -12.64 -2.41 8.15
C ARG A 282 -13.08 -1.97 6.76
N LEU A 283 -12.88 -0.68 6.48
CA LEU A 283 -12.97 -0.11 5.13
C LEU A 283 -11.56 -0.03 4.54
N ILE A 284 -11.33 -0.69 3.42
CA ILE A 284 -10.11 -0.63 2.62
C ILE A 284 -10.44 0.11 1.33
N VAL A 285 -9.71 1.18 1.06
CA VAL A 285 -9.88 2.00 -0.12
C VAL A 285 -8.56 2.07 -0.87
N HIS A 286 -8.60 1.89 -2.18
CA HIS A 286 -7.48 2.16 -3.06
C HIS A 286 -7.70 3.44 -3.85
N ALA A 287 -6.68 4.30 -3.88
CA ALA A 287 -6.65 5.56 -4.61
C ALA A 287 -5.38 5.66 -5.47
N LEU A 288 -5.49 6.33 -6.62
CA LEU A 288 -4.39 6.60 -7.54
C LEU A 288 -3.95 8.06 -7.41
N SER A 289 -2.69 8.29 -7.07
CA SER A 289 -2.11 9.63 -7.05
C SER A 289 -1.80 10.12 -8.48
N PRO A 290 -2.15 11.37 -8.84
CA PRO A 290 -2.84 12.37 -8.01
C PRO A 290 -4.35 12.11 -7.90
N SER A 291 -4.92 12.26 -6.71
CA SER A 291 -6.35 12.09 -6.44
C SER A 291 -6.91 13.31 -5.71
N ALA A 292 -8.06 13.80 -6.17
CA ALA A 292 -8.78 14.90 -5.52
C ALA A 292 -9.48 14.48 -4.21
N LEU A 293 -9.72 13.18 -4.03
CA LEU A 293 -10.30 12.63 -2.80
C LEU A 293 -9.26 12.40 -1.72
N LEU A 294 -8.01 12.12 -2.08
CA LEU A 294 -6.97 11.72 -1.12
C LEU A 294 -6.75 12.76 0.00
N PRO A 295 -6.66 14.08 -0.26
CA PRO A 295 -6.55 15.08 0.81
C PRO A 295 -7.75 15.07 1.78
N LEU A 296 -8.95 14.70 1.31
CA LEU A 296 -10.17 14.63 2.12
C LEU A 296 -10.22 13.35 2.96
N LEU A 297 -9.81 12.22 2.38
CA LEU A 297 -9.76 10.92 3.07
C LEU A 297 -8.66 10.86 4.13
N CYS A 298 -7.58 11.62 3.94
CA CYS A 298 -6.50 11.75 4.91
C CYS A 298 -6.85 12.68 6.10
N GLN A 299 -7.98 13.39 6.07
CA GLN A 299 -8.35 14.28 7.17
C GLN A 299 -8.72 13.47 8.42
N PRO A 300 -8.31 13.90 9.63
CA PRO A 300 -8.72 13.26 10.89
C PRO A 300 -10.25 13.23 11.09
N GLY A 301 -10.97 14.14 10.42
CA GLY A 301 -12.43 14.19 10.44
C GLY A 301 -13.10 13.02 9.70
N PHE A 302 -12.42 12.40 8.73
CA PHE A 302 -12.97 11.26 7.98
C PHE A 302 -12.90 9.98 8.81
N SER A 303 -11.72 9.64 9.34
CA SER A 303 -11.54 8.49 10.23
C SER A 303 -10.53 8.79 11.34
N PRO A 304 -10.82 8.47 12.62
CA PRO A 304 -9.88 8.63 13.73
C PRO A 304 -8.81 7.52 13.79
N SER A 305 -8.85 6.54 12.88
CA SER A 305 -7.93 5.40 12.85
C SER A 305 -7.45 5.08 11.44
N LEU A 306 -7.03 6.11 10.73
CA LEU A 306 -6.43 5.99 9.40
C LEU A 306 -5.08 5.27 9.49
N THR A 307 -4.95 4.20 8.72
CA THR A 307 -3.64 3.70 8.25
C THR A 307 -3.54 4.02 6.77
N HIS A 308 -2.55 4.84 6.42
CA HIS A 308 -2.30 5.21 5.03
C HIS A 308 -1.03 4.54 4.56
N VAL A 309 -1.13 3.79 3.47
CA VAL A 309 -0.06 2.97 2.91
C VAL A 309 0.22 3.50 1.52
N ILE A 310 1.40 4.07 1.33
CA ILE A 310 1.82 4.68 0.08
C ILE A 310 2.86 3.77 -0.55
N SER A 311 2.63 3.39 -1.81
CA SER A 311 3.57 2.58 -2.59
C SER A 311 4.45 3.47 -3.46
N HIS A 312 5.76 3.34 -3.26
CA HIS A 312 6.79 4.07 -3.98
C HIS A 312 7.63 3.12 -4.84
N PRO A 313 8.09 3.56 -6.02
CA PRO A 313 8.98 2.76 -6.83
C PRO A 313 10.36 2.60 -6.15
N PRO A 314 10.99 1.40 -6.18
CA PRO A 314 12.33 1.20 -5.65
C PRO A 314 13.39 2.13 -6.25
N ALA A 315 13.19 2.56 -7.50
CA ALA A 315 14.05 3.53 -8.18
C ALA A 315 14.21 4.85 -7.42
N LEU A 316 13.21 5.24 -6.61
CA LEU A 316 13.29 6.41 -5.76
C LEU A 316 14.42 6.28 -4.72
N LEU A 317 14.51 5.13 -4.04
CA LEU A 317 15.57 4.90 -3.06
C LEU A 317 16.94 4.84 -3.73
N ARG A 318 17.03 4.28 -4.94
CA ARG A 318 18.26 4.25 -5.71
C ARG A 318 18.70 5.64 -6.14
N HIS A 319 17.77 6.49 -6.56
CA HIS A 319 18.06 7.88 -6.87
C HIS A 319 18.59 8.64 -5.64
N LEU A 320 17.97 8.45 -4.48
CA LEU A 320 18.43 9.05 -3.23
C LEU A 320 19.82 8.56 -2.81
N SER A 321 20.11 7.27 -2.98
CA SER A 321 21.42 6.71 -2.63
C SER A 321 22.53 7.16 -3.57
N THR A 322 22.24 7.32 -4.86
CA THR A 322 23.22 7.68 -5.89
C THR A 322 23.45 9.19 -5.98
N GLU A 323 22.39 9.99 -6.09
CA GLU A 323 22.50 11.44 -6.31
C GLU A 323 22.68 12.21 -5.00
N TYR A 324 22.03 11.76 -3.92
CA TYR A 324 22.05 12.46 -2.64
C TYR A 324 22.96 11.80 -1.61
N LEU A 325 23.55 10.63 -1.92
CA LEU A 325 24.36 9.83 -1.00
C LEU A 325 23.64 9.56 0.33
N ILE A 326 22.34 9.29 0.25
CA ILE A 326 21.46 9.06 1.39
C ILE A 326 20.82 7.69 1.27
N LEU A 327 21.09 6.86 2.29
CA LEU A 327 20.52 5.54 2.44
C LEU A 327 19.32 5.57 3.39
N PRO A 328 18.36 4.63 3.28
CA PRO A 328 17.26 4.53 4.22
C PRO A 328 17.76 4.30 5.67
N PRO A 329 17.02 4.76 6.69
CA PRO A 329 17.33 4.49 8.08
C PRO A 329 17.44 2.98 8.35
N PRO A 330 18.34 2.55 9.24
CA PRO A 330 19.13 3.36 10.17
C PRO A 330 20.46 3.91 9.61
N LEU A 331 20.73 3.75 8.31
CA LEU A 331 22.05 4.02 7.73
C LEU A 331 22.36 5.49 7.56
N SER A 332 21.32 6.30 7.36
CA SER A 332 21.41 7.74 7.52
C SER A 332 20.51 8.20 8.67
N PRO A 333 20.82 9.35 9.30
CA PRO A 333 19.94 9.92 10.30
C PRO A 333 18.52 10.09 9.74
N GLU A 334 17.51 9.61 10.46
CA GLU A 334 16.10 9.67 10.03
C GLU A 334 15.68 11.05 9.55
N ALA A 335 16.02 12.10 10.31
CA ALA A 335 15.70 13.47 9.95
C ALA A 335 16.28 13.90 8.59
N LYS A 336 17.48 13.40 8.25
CA LYS A 336 18.13 13.69 6.97
C LYS A 336 17.49 12.89 5.83
N PHE A 337 17.19 11.61 6.06
CA PHE A 337 16.50 10.78 5.09
C PHE A 337 15.12 11.36 4.76
N TRP A 338 14.27 11.52 5.77
CA TRP A 338 12.89 11.99 5.59
C TRP A 338 12.82 13.41 5.04
N GLY A 339 13.76 14.29 5.44
CA GLY A 339 13.84 15.65 4.90
C GLY A 339 14.16 15.73 3.40
N ILE A 340 14.64 14.64 2.78
CA ILE A 340 14.93 14.57 1.35
C ILE A 340 13.98 13.60 0.65
N PHE A 341 13.63 12.48 1.28
CA PHE A 341 12.69 11.50 0.73
C PHE A 341 11.32 12.13 0.49
N LEU A 342 10.72 12.80 1.49
CA LEU A 342 9.35 13.32 1.36
C LEU A 342 9.22 14.35 0.22
N PRO A 343 10.08 15.38 0.10
CA PRO A 343 9.93 16.34 -1.00
C PRO A 343 10.15 15.74 -2.39
N VAL A 344 10.92 14.64 -2.51
CA VAL A 344 11.17 13.96 -3.79
C VAL A 344 10.02 12.99 -4.10
N SER A 345 9.52 12.25 -3.10
CA SER A 345 8.42 11.30 -3.27
C SER A 345 7.08 11.99 -3.58
N GLU A 346 6.83 13.18 -3.01
CA GLU A 346 5.63 13.98 -3.27
C GLU A 346 5.63 14.61 -4.68
N ARG A 347 6.80 14.76 -5.30
CA ARG A 347 6.92 15.24 -6.68
C ARG A 347 6.68 14.09 -7.65
N VAL A 348 5.41 13.87 -7.98
CA VAL A 348 4.97 12.80 -8.91
C VAL A 348 5.80 12.78 -10.19
N HIS A 349 6.05 13.94 -10.81
CA HIS A 349 6.84 14.05 -12.04
C HIS A 349 8.30 13.57 -11.89
N GLU A 350 8.91 13.73 -10.71
CA GLU A 350 10.26 13.22 -10.45
C GLU A 350 10.25 11.70 -10.39
N SER A 351 9.29 11.12 -9.64
CA SER A 351 9.12 9.67 -9.56
C SER A 351 8.83 9.05 -10.94
N GLU A 352 7.98 9.68 -11.74
CA GLU A 352 7.69 9.27 -13.11
C GLU A 352 8.92 9.41 -14.02
N ARG A 353 9.70 10.48 -13.90
CA ARG A 353 10.93 10.66 -14.67
C ARG A 353 11.96 9.58 -14.37
N LEU A 354 12.08 9.13 -13.12
CA LEU A 354 12.99 8.05 -12.73
C LEU A 354 12.61 6.69 -13.33
N ILE A 355 11.32 6.49 -13.64
CA ILE A 355 10.82 5.22 -14.18
C ILE A 355 10.67 5.27 -15.71
N PHE A 356 10.06 6.33 -16.24
CA PHE A 356 9.67 6.48 -17.64
C PHE A 356 10.56 7.43 -18.44
N GLY A 357 11.52 8.10 -17.80
CA GLY A 357 12.43 9.04 -18.46
C GLY A 357 13.44 8.36 -19.38
N ALA A 358 14.19 9.16 -20.16
CA ALA A 358 15.21 8.66 -21.08
C ALA A 358 16.34 7.88 -20.36
N GLU A 359 16.64 8.26 -19.12
CA GLU A 359 17.58 7.60 -18.21
C GLU A 359 16.84 6.75 -17.15
N GLY A 360 15.53 6.55 -17.33
CA GLY A 360 14.72 5.78 -16.40
C GLY A 360 15.01 4.29 -16.52
N GLU A 361 14.84 3.56 -15.43
CA GLU A 361 15.10 2.12 -15.39
C GLU A 361 14.04 1.27 -16.12
N GLY A 362 12.98 1.93 -16.60
CA GLY A 362 11.74 1.27 -16.99
C GLY A 362 10.88 0.96 -15.76
N THR A 363 9.64 0.52 -15.99
CA THR A 363 8.83 -0.07 -14.94
C THR A 363 9.59 -1.27 -14.40
N GLY A 364 10.23 -1.12 -13.23
CA GLY A 364 10.93 -2.21 -12.56
C GLY A 364 10.04 -3.44 -12.45
N ASP A 365 10.66 -4.62 -12.39
CA ASP A 365 9.96 -5.90 -12.23
C ASP A 365 8.93 -5.75 -11.09
N GLY A 366 7.67 -6.13 -11.35
CA GLY A 366 6.52 -5.89 -10.46
C GLY A 366 6.56 -6.62 -9.11
N ASP A 367 7.72 -7.18 -8.75
CA ASP A 367 7.99 -7.98 -7.57
C ASP A 367 8.54 -7.13 -6.41
N GLU A 368 9.05 -5.91 -6.67
CA GLU A 368 9.63 -5.04 -5.64
C GLU A 368 8.85 -3.73 -5.50
N LEU A 369 8.58 -3.31 -4.26
CA LEU A 369 7.92 -2.04 -3.96
C LEU A 369 8.39 -1.49 -2.61
N VAL A 370 8.46 -0.17 -2.49
CA VAL A 370 8.79 0.52 -1.24
C VAL A 370 7.51 1.00 -0.59
N ILE A 371 7.30 0.63 0.67
CA ILE A 371 6.09 1.01 1.42
C ILE A 371 6.42 2.10 2.42
N GLU A 372 5.74 3.22 2.31
CA GLU A 372 5.63 4.20 3.37
C GLU A 372 4.30 3.98 4.10
N THR A 373 4.34 3.78 5.41
CA THR A 373 3.13 3.65 6.23
C THR A 373 2.98 4.87 7.13
N VAL A 374 2.00 5.70 6.82
CA VAL A 374 1.61 6.86 7.62
C VAL A 374 0.47 6.45 8.54
N VAL A 375 0.74 6.43 9.84
CA VAL A 375 -0.26 6.20 10.89
C VAL A 375 -0.57 7.53 11.56
N ASP A 376 -1.84 7.74 11.92
CA ASP A 376 -2.24 8.94 12.66
C ASP A 376 -1.45 9.03 13.98
N PRO A 377 -0.65 10.10 14.20
CA PRO A 377 0.15 10.25 15.43
C PRO A 377 -0.73 10.35 16.68
N THR A 378 -2.04 10.65 16.53
CA THR A 378 -2.98 10.70 17.63
C THR A 378 -3.41 9.32 18.14
N GLN A 379 -3.08 8.23 17.44
CA GLN A 379 -3.35 6.87 17.89
C GLN A 379 -2.55 6.45 19.13
N ASN A 380 -1.39 7.08 19.37
CA ASN A 380 -0.47 6.74 20.46
C ASN A 380 -0.33 7.84 21.53
N VAL A 381 -1.19 8.86 21.53
CA VAL A 381 -1.23 9.85 22.63
C VAL A 381 -2.08 9.34 23.79
N SER A 382 -1.59 9.54 25.01
CA SER A 382 -2.27 9.14 26.25
C SER A 382 -3.53 9.95 26.57
N PHE A 383 -3.88 10.92 25.74
CA PHE A 383 -5.07 11.75 25.87
C PHE A 383 -5.72 11.94 24.51
N ASN A 384 -7.04 11.73 24.46
CA ASN A 384 -7.83 11.89 23.25
C ASN A 384 -7.98 13.39 22.94
N LEU A 385 -7.52 13.81 21.75
CA LEU A 385 -7.66 15.18 21.27
C LEU A 385 -9.07 15.50 20.73
N ASN A 386 -9.89 14.46 20.53
CA ASN A 386 -11.28 14.63 20.15
C ASN A 386 -12.16 14.83 21.39
N LEU A 387 -12.94 15.92 21.38
CA LEU A 387 -13.98 16.14 22.37
C LEU A 387 -15.14 15.18 22.09
N THR A 388 -15.60 14.45 23.10
CA THR A 388 -16.87 13.73 23.00
C THR A 388 -18.01 14.73 22.81
N ALA A 389 -19.14 14.29 22.25
CA ALA A 389 -20.33 15.15 22.11
C ALA A 389 -20.75 15.80 23.44
N SER A 390 -20.59 15.08 24.56
CA SER A 390 -20.84 15.63 25.90
C SER A 390 -19.82 16.72 26.28
N GLN A 391 -18.54 16.53 25.99
CA GLN A 391 -17.48 17.52 26.28
C GLN A 391 -17.58 18.76 25.38
N GLN A 392 -17.98 18.60 24.12
CA GLN A 392 -18.28 19.71 23.22
C GLN A 392 -19.45 20.56 23.74
N ASN A 393 -20.52 19.89 24.19
CA ASN A 393 -21.67 20.56 24.82
C ASN A 393 -21.26 21.26 26.12
N SER A 394 -20.44 20.63 26.97
CA SER A 394 -19.92 21.27 28.18
C SER A 394 -19.04 22.47 27.86
N ARG A 395 -18.16 22.39 26.85
CA ARG A 395 -17.32 23.52 26.42
C ARG A 395 -18.14 24.69 25.91
N ALA A 396 -19.20 24.42 25.15
CA ALA A 396 -20.13 25.44 24.66
C ALA A 396 -20.93 26.12 25.79
N GLN A 397 -21.07 25.46 26.94
CA GLN A 397 -21.72 26.00 28.13
C GLN A 397 -20.77 26.75 29.07
N VAL A 398 -19.44 26.70 28.84
CA VAL A 398 -18.49 27.46 29.65
C VAL A 398 -18.63 28.94 29.29
N PRO A 399 -19.05 29.80 30.23
CA PRO A 399 -19.17 31.23 29.98
C PRO A 399 -17.79 31.80 29.68
N LEU A 400 -17.60 32.36 28.48
CA LEU A 400 -16.35 32.98 28.10
C LEU A 400 -16.24 34.33 28.82
N PRO A 401 -15.15 34.59 29.59
CA PRO A 401 -15.06 35.73 30.50
C PRO A 401 -15.06 37.11 29.84
N TYR A 402 -15.08 37.20 28.50
CA TYR A 402 -15.05 38.46 27.75
C TYR A 402 -16.02 38.51 26.56
N VAL A 403 -16.97 37.57 26.46
CA VAL A 403 -18.05 37.74 25.47
C VAL A 403 -19.01 38.77 26.03
N HIS A 404 -18.88 40.00 25.56
CA HIS A 404 -19.89 41.03 25.74
C HIS A 404 -21.15 40.58 24.99
N GLU A 405 -21.98 39.79 25.65
CA GLU A 405 -23.35 39.57 25.21
C GLU A 405 -23.99 40.95 25.08
N GLY A 406 -24.44 41.30 23.89
CA GLY A 406 -24.93 42.63 23.50
C GLY A 406 -26.16 43.10 24.29
N ARG A 407 -26.01 43.32 25.59
CA ARG A 407 -26.89 44.16 26.39
C ARG A 407 -26.47 45.60 26.16
N PRO A 408 -27.39 46.48 25.75
CA PRO A 408 -27.11 47.91 25.70
C PRO A 408 -26.72 48.34 27.12
N LEU A 409 -25.48 48.80 27.30
CA LEU A 409 -25.05 49.43 28.54
C LEU A 409 -25.96 50.63 28.79
N GLU A 410 -26.72 50.54 29.87
CA GLU A 410 -27.49 51.64 30.42
C GLU A 410 -26.55 52.81 30.72
N LYS A 411 -26.69 53.87 29.90
CA LYS A 411 -26.06 55.21 29.96
C LYS A 411 -25.20 55.49 31.20
N GLN A 412 -23.89 55.40 31.04
CA GLN A 412 -22.94 56.30 31.71
C GLN A 412 -22.41 57.31 30.66
N PRO A 413 -22.14 58.57 31.06
CA PRO A 413 -21.75 59.62 30.11
C PRO A 413 -20.42 59.29 29.41
N PRO A 414 -20.23 59.70 28.15
CA PRO A 414 -19.12 59.26 27.33
C PRO A 414 -17.83 59.98 27.73
N THR A 415 -16.94 59.28 28.42
CA THR A 415 -15.50 59.53 28.21
C THR A 415 -15.10 58.78 26.94
N ALA A 416 -15.07 59.50 25.82
CA ALA A 416 -14.56 59.00 24.56
C ALA A 416 -13.06 58.68 24.70
N ALA A 417 -12.72 57.42 24.95
CA ALA A 417 -11.38 56.92 24.70
C ALA A 417 -11.26 56.74 23.18
N ALA A 418 -10.80 57.79 22.50
CA ALA A 418 -10.43 57.71 21.09
C ALA A 418 -9.07 57.03 20.99
N ILE A 419 -9.00 55.93 20.25
CA ILE A 419 -7.72 55.34 19.83
C ILE A 419 -7.22 56.22 18.69
N PHE A 420 -6.16 56.98 18.93
CA PHE A 420 -5.49 57.77 17.91
C PHE A 420 -4.37 56.93 17.30
N TYR A 421 -4.57 56.53 16.04
CA TYR A 421 -3.51 55.99 15.19
C TYR A 421 -2.83 57.15 14.49
N ASP A 422 -1.52 57.29 14.66
CA ASP A 422 -0.71 58.30 13.97
C ASP A 422 0.11 57.54 12.91
N PRO A 423 -0.26 57.59 11.62
CA PRO A 423 0.44 56.86 10.58
C PRO A 423 1.87 57.40 10.48
N ASP A 424 2.85 56.51 10.65
CA ASP A 424 4.25 56.89 10.48
C ASP A 424 4.67 56.76 9.01
N SER A 425 5.82 57.32 8.67
CA SER A 425 6.35 57.30 7.31
C SER A 425 6.85 55.92 6.86
N ALA A 426 6.57 54.85 7.61
CA ALA A 426 6.81 53.46 7.25
C ALA A 426 5.50 52.68 7.05
N ASP A 427 4.34 53.30 7.26
CA ASP A 427 3.05 52.83 6.73
C ASP A 427 3.00 53.13 5.22
N ASP A 428 3.82 52.40 4.48
CA ASP A 428 3.73 52.28 3.04
C ASP A 428 2.43 51.52 2.75
N ILE A 429 1.31 52.25 2.68
CA ILE A 429 0.08 51.76 2.06
C ILE A 429 0.44 51.54 0.59
N ASP A 430 0.82 50.31 0.26
CA ASP A 430 0.86 49.84 -1.11
C ASP A 430 -0.58 49.92 -1.64
N ASP A 431 -0.86 50.94 -2.45
CA ASP A 431 -2.14 51.14 -3.16
C ASP A 431 -2.37 50.07 -4.25
N ASP A 432 -1.43 49.13 -4.43
CA ASP A 432 -1.58 47.96 -5.28
C ASP A 432 -2.53 46.96 -4.60
N ASP A 433 -3.82 47.08 -4.90
CA ASP A 433 -4.83 46.09 -4.53
C ASP A 433 -4.41 44.73 -5.12
N PRO A 434 -4.06 43.72 -4.30
CA PRO A 434 -3.60 42.42 -4.78
C PRO A 434 -4.68 41.65 -5.54
N ASP A 435 -5.92 42.17 -5.57
CA ASP A 435 -7.05 41.60 -6.28
C ASP A 435 -7.14 42.09 -7.75
N GLU A 436 -6.36 43.09 -8.20
CA GLU A 436 -6.41 43.64 -9.58
C GLU A 436 -5.84 42.69 -10.65
N ASP A 437 -5.04 41.69 -10.27
CA ASP A 437 -4.43 40.71 -11.17
C ASP A 437 -5.24 39.40 -11.33
N LEU A 438 -6.42 39.30 -10.69
CA LEU A 438 -7.20 38.05 -10.62
C LEU A 438 -8.21 37.84 -11.77
N ASP A 439 -8.08 38.57 -12.87
CA ASP A 439 -8.81 38.28 -14.12
C ASP A 439 -7.95 37.40 -15.07
N ILE A 440 -7.85 36.10 -14.78
CA ILE A 440 -7.34 35.06 -15.72
C ILE A 440 -8.24 33.83 -15.75
#